data_AF-A0A4D6NJ10-F1
#
_entry.id   AF-A0A4D6NJ10-F1
#
_cell.length_a   1.000
_cell.length_b   1.000
_cell.length_c   1.000
_cell.angle_alpha   90.00
_cell.angle_beta   90.00
_cell.angle_gamma   90.00
#
_symmetry.space_group_name_H-M   'P 1'
#
loop_
_entity.id
_entity.type
_entity.pdbx_description
1 polymer ?
#
loop_
_entity_poly.entity_id
_entity_poly.type
_entity_poly.pdbx_seq_one_letter_code
_entity_poly.pdbx_strand_id
1 'polypeptide(L)'
;MDNLSGSTSRKKAIEELLRGRDSATQLRSVINGNGEDLSSAKKLVKEVLMSFTNSLLLLNTSNTTSEFHDDVSNVQLWDSPKLEDSQESNCKNSTVKARRGCYKRR
;
A
#
# COMPACT_ATOMS: atom_id res chain seq x y z
N MET A 1 10.06 -3.86 29.74
CA MET A 1 10.85 -3.59 28.51
C MET A 1 10.80 -4.92 27.78
N ASP A 2 10.11 -5.09 26.65
CA ASP A 2 10.49 -4.61 25.32
C ASP A 2 9.27 -4.61 24.38
N ASN A 3 8.86 -3.45 23.84
CA ASN A 3 7.81 -3.33 22.81
C ASN A 3 8.31 -2.54 21.57
N LEU A 4 9.63 -2.37 21.43
CA LEU A 4 10.25 -1.56 20.36
C LEU A 4 10.55 -2.33 19.06
N SER A 5 10.43 -3.67 19.06
CA SER A 5 10.90 -4.49 17.94
C SER A 5 9.95 -4.43 16.71
N GLY A 6 8.64 -4.30 16.94
CA GLY A 6 7.65 -4.22 15.85
C GLY A 6 7.67 -2.89 15.08
N SER A 7 7.87 -1.76 15.77
CA SER A 7 7.91 -0.43 15.15
C SER A 7 9.18 -0.21 14.31
N THR A 8 10.31 -0.76 14.76
CA THR A 8 11.59 -0.67 14.05
C THR A 8 11.60 -1.54 12.79
N SER A 9 10.99 -2.72 12.83
CA SER A 9 10.87 -3.62 11.66
C SER A 9 10.00 -3.01 10.56
N ARG A 10 8.87 -2.39 10.93
CA ARG A 10 8.02 -1.64 9.99
C ARG A 10 8.76 -0.48 9.34
N LYS A 11 9.51 0.31 10.13
CA LYS A 11 10.32 1.42 9.60
C LYS A 11 11.35 0.93 8.58
N LYS A 12 12.08 -0.14 8.89
CA LYS A 12 13.05 -0.76 7.97
C LYS A 12 12.38 -1.29 6.70
N ALA A 13 11.20 -1.89 6.81
CA ALA A 13 10.46 -2.35 5.63
C ALA A 13 10.06 -1.19 4.71
N ILE A 14 9.69 -0.03 5.26
CA ILE A 14 9.43 1.19 4.47
C ILE A 14 10.72 1.68 3.78
N GLU A 15 11.85 1.70 4.48
CA GLU A 15 13.15 2.10 3.91
C GLU A 15 13.55 1.17 2.73
N GLU A 16 13.36 -0.14 2.88
CA GLU A 16 13.59 -1.11 1.79
C GLU A 16 12.66 -0.82 0.58
N LEU A 17 11.37 -0.55 0.81
CA LEU A 17 10.43 -0.23 -0.26
C LEU A 17 10.80 1.07 -1.00
N LEU A 18 11.25 2.10 -0.27
CA LEU A 18 11.74 3.34 -0.88
C LEU A 18 12.95 3.06 -1.77
N ARG A 19 13.92 2.27 -1.29
CA ARG A 19 15.08 1.87 -2.09
C ARG A 19 14.67 1.09 -3.34
N GLY A 20 13.74 0.15 -3.23
CA GLY A 20 13.20 -0.60 -4.36
C GLY A 20 12.53 0.30 -5.39
N ARG A 21 11.75 1.30 -4.95
CA ARG A 21 11.13 2.31 -5.85
C ARG A 21 12.17 3.13 -6.60
N ASP A 22 13.23 3.55 -5.92
CA ASP A 22 14.27 4.37 -6.53
C ASP A 22 15.06 3.57 -7.59
N SER A 23 15.39 2.30 -7.31
CA SER A 23 15.97 1.39 -8.31
C SER A 23 15.00 1.12 -9.49
N ALA A 24 13.70 0.99 -9.23
CA ALA A 24 12.69 0.84 -10.30
C ALA A 24 12.57 2.09 -11.19
N THR A 25 12.73 3.28 -10.59
CA THR A 25 12.74 4.55 -11.33
C THR A 25 13.97 4.63 -12.23
N GLN A 26 15.14 4.25 -11.73
CA GLN A 26 16.36 4.14 -12.54
C GLN A 26 16.20 3.11 -13.67
N LEU A 27 15.59 1.96 -13.37
CA LEU A 27 15.34 0.91 -14.36
C LEU A 27 14.47 1.44 -15.52
N ARG A 28 13.42 2.20 -15.20
CA ARG A 28 12.57 2.84 -16.21
C ARG A 28 13.37 3.77 -17.11
N SER A 29 14.27 4.57 -16.55
CA SER A 29 15.14 5.45 -17.33
C SER A 29 16.08 4.67 -18.25
N VAL A 30 16.67 3.57 -17.78
CA VAL A 30 17.56 2.71 -18.59
C VAL A 30 16.81 2.07 -19.76
N ILE A 31 15.59 1.58 -19.52
CA ILE A 31 14.76 0.97 -20.58
C ILE A 31 14.37 2.02 -21.64
N ASN A 32 14.08 3.25 -21.22
CA ASN A 32 13.70 4.32 -22.14
C ASN A 32 14.89 4.93 -22.90
N GLY A 33 16.10 4.85 -22.35
CA GLY A 33 17.32 5.49 -22.88
C GLY A 33 18.14 4.60 -23.82
N ASN A 34 17.53 4.00 -24.85
CA ASN A 34 18.14 3.08 -25.83
C ASN A 34 18.53 1.67 -25.34
N GLY A 35 18.40 1.33 -24.05
CA GLY A 35 18.55 -0.06 -23.57
C GLY A 35 19.93 -0.69 -23.78
N GLU A 36 20.96 0.10 -24.09
CA GLU A 36 22.32 -0.36 -24.39
C GLU A 36 23.00 -0.97 -23.15
N ASP A 37 22.53 -0.58 -21.96
CA ASP A 37 23.02 -1.05 -20.67
C ASP A 37 22.18 -2.20 -20.08
N LEU A 38 22.06 -3.30 -20.83
CA LEU A 38 21.40 -4.54 -20.39
C LEU A 38 21.94 -5.07 -19.04
N SER A 39 23.24 -4.89 -18.79
CA SER A 39 23.88 -5.28 -17.53
C SER A 39 23.35 -4.45 -16.35
N SER A 40 23.27 -3.12 -16.54
CA SER A 40 22.71 -2.19 -15.54
C SER A 40 21.24 -2.47 -15.30
N ALA A 41 20.45 -2.70 -16.34
CA ALA A 41 19.04 -3.08 -16.22
C ALA A 41 18.87 -4.37 -15.40
N LYS A 42 19.66 -5.42 -15.67
CA LYS A 42 19.63 -6.68 -14.92
C LYS A 42 20.00 -6.48 -13.45
N LYS A 43 20.97 -5.61 -13.15
CA LYS A 43 21.33 -5.26 -11.76
C LYS A 43 20.17 -4.57 -11.05
N LEU A 44 19.55 -3.57 -11.67
CA LEU A 44 18.44 -2.83 -11.08
C LEU A 44 17.22 -3.72 -10.83
N VAL A 45 16.89 -4.64 -11.75
CA VAL A 45 15.82 -5.64 -11.53
C VAL A 45 16.08 -6.48 -10.28
N LYS A 46 17.33 -6.92 -10.07
CA LYS A 46 17.70 -7.67 -8.87
C LYS A 46 17.55 -6.83 -7.61
N GLU A 47 17.93 -5.55 -7.64
CA GLU A 47 17.79 -4.64 -6.50
C GLU A 47 16.32 -4.39 -6.13
N VAL A 48 15.45 -4.23 -7.14
CA VAL A 48 14.00 -4.12 -6.93
C VAL A 48 13.48 -5.38 -6.24
N LEU A 49 13.74 -6.55 -6.82
CA LEU A 49 13.27 -7.83 -6.26
C LEU A 49 13.79 -8.08 -4.84
N MET A 50 15.08 -7.80 -4.61
CA MET A 50 15.71 -7.98 -3.30
C MET A 50 15.06 -7.06 -2.25
N SER A 51 14.83 -5.79 -2.59
CA SER A 51 14.23 -4.84 -1.66
C SER A 51 12.79 -5.21 -1.29
N PHE A 52 12.00 -5.73 -2.24
CA PHE A 52 10.68 -6.30 -1.95
C PHE A 52 10.77 -7.58 -1.11
N THR A 53 11.73 -8.46 -1.39
CA THR A 53 11.91 -9.70 -0.60
C THR A 53 12.28 -9.37 0.84
N ASN A 54 13.22 -8.46 1.04
CA ASN A 54 13.64 -8.01 2.36
C ASN A 54 12.52 -7.33 3.15
N SER A 55 11.71 -6.49 2.49
CA SER A 55 10.58 -5.84 3.17
C SER A 55 9.55 -6.88 3.65
N LEU A 56 9.25 -7.90 2.84
CA LEU A 56 8.40 -9.02 3.26
C LEU A 56 9.01 -9.82 4.42
N LEU A 57 10.32 -10.09 4.41
CA LEU A 57 11.00 -10.79 5.51
C LEU A 57 10.94 -9.98 6.82
N LEU A 58 11.15 -8.67 6.74
CA LEU A 58 11.07 -7.76 7.90
C LEU A 58 9.65 -7.72 8.49
N LEU A 59 8.62 -7.68 7.63
CA LEU A 59 7.22 -7.70 8.05
C LEU A 59 6.78 -9.08 8.59
N ASN A 60 7.34 -10.16 8.06
CA ASN A 60 7.03 -11.51 8.55
C ASN A 60 7.67 -11.77 9.92
N THR A 61 8.90 -11.28 10.13
CA THR A 61 9.60 -11.41 11.42
C THR A 61 8.91 -10.63 12.54
N SER A 62 8.23 -9.52 12.23
CA SER A 62 7.41 -8.80 13.22
C SER A 62 6.15 -9.54 13.66
N ASN A 63 5.70 -10.55 12.91
CA ASN A 63 4.50 -11.33 13.23
C ASN A 63 4.80 -12.56 14.09
N THR A 64 6.05 -13.05 14.11
CA THR A 64 6.41 -14.30 14.81
C THR A 64 6.73 -14.15 16.30
N THR A 65 6.87 -12.92 16.81
CA THR A 65 7.10 -12.63 18.24
C THR A 65 5.88 -12.01 18.94
N SER A 66 4.75 -11.88 18.24
CA SER A 66 3.53 -11.30 18.78
C SER A 66 2.41 -12.32 18.74
N GLU A 67 2.48 -13.32 19.62
CA GLU A 67 1.27 -14.04 20.02
C GLU A 67 0.35 -13.05 20.76
N PHE A 68 -0.84 -12.85 20.19
CA PHE A 68 -2.05 -12.25 20.77
C PHE A 68 -1.93 -10.80 21.28
N HIS A 69 -2.46 -9.85 20.50
CA HIS A 69 -3.63 -9.02 20.87
C HIS A 69 -3.87 -7.93 19.82
N ASP A 70 -5.14 -7.80 19.43
CA ASP A 70 -5.82 -6.64 18.84
C ASP A 70 -5.01 -5.66 17.97
N ASP A 71 -5.34 -5.58 16.68
CA ASP A 71 -6.28 -4.54 16.22
C ASP A 71 -6.40 -4.59 14.69
N VAL A 72 -7.60 -4.95 14.22
CA VAL A 72 -8.02 -4.79 12.83
C VAL A 72 -8.36 -3.31 12.62
N SER A 73 -7.36 -2.43 12.72
CA SER A 73 -7.56 -0.99 12.51
C SER A 73 -6.24 -0.26 12.22
N ASN A 74 -5.59 -0.57 11.10
CA ASN A 74 -4.88 0.50 10.39
C ASN A 74 -4.68 0.20 8.90
N VAL A 75 -5.78 0.13 8.15
CA VAL A 75 -5.73 0.50 6.73
C VAL A 75 -5.81 2.02 6.69
N GLN A 76 -4.69 2.69 6.97
CA GLN A 76 -4.53 4.10 6.65
C GLN A 76 -4.40 4.19 5.14
N LEU A 77 -5.58 4.22 4.51
CA LEU A 77 -5.86 4.73 3.18
C LEU A 77 -4.98 5.95 2.98
N TRP A 78 -4.06 5.86 2.01
CA TRP A 78 -3.16 6.95 1.68
C TRP A 78 -4.03 8.17 1.34
N ASP A 79 -3.91 9.22 2.16
CA ASP A 79 -4.53 10.51 1.91
C ASP A 79 -4.13 10.95 0.49
N SER A 80 -5.09 10.83 -0.42
CA SER A 80 -5.01 11.44 -1.73
C SER A 80 -5.10 12.96 -1.53
N PRO A 81 -4.19 13.76 -2.08
CA PRO A 81 -4.30 15.20 -2.00
C PRO A 81 -5.62 15.66 -2.64
N LYS A 82 -6.39 16.44 -1.88
CA LYS A 82 -7.54 17.22 -2.34
C LYS A 82 -7.29 17.81 -3.73
N LEU A 83 -8.03 17.33 -4.71
CA LEU A 83 -8.34 18.07 -5.93
C LEU A 83 -9.76 18.60 -5.71
N GLU A 84 -9.81 19.83 -5.22
CA GLU A 84 -11.02 20.62 -5.14
C GLU A 84 -11.40 21.07 -6.55
N ASP A 85 -12.71 21.06 -6.79
CA ASP A 85 -13.44 21.76 -7.85
C ASP A 85 -13.76 21.01 -9.15
N SER A 86 -14.91 20.34 -9.15
CA SER A 86 -15.91 20.46 -10.22
C SER A 86 -17.21 19.74 -9.87
N GLN A 87 -18.15 20.54 -9.35
CA GLN A 87 -19.54 20.61 -9.82
C GLN A 87 -20.39 19.31 -9.88
N GLU A 88 -21.22 19.17 -8.86
CA GLU A 88 -22.66 18.84 -8.95
C GLU A 88 -23.10 17.55 -9.67
N SER A 89 -23.43 16.51 -8.88
CA SER A 89 -24.65 15.70 -9.04
C SER A 89 -24.63 14.47 -8.11
N ASN A 90 -24.80 14.66 -6.80
CA ASN A 90 -25.01 13.52 -5.91
C ASN A 90 -26.51 13.29 -5.67
N CYS A 91 -27.06 12.37 -6.45
CA CYS A 91 -28.40 11.86 -6.29
C CYS A 91 -28.50 10.98 -5.03
N LYS A 92 -29.16 11.55 -4.00
CA LYS A 92 -30.11 10.89 -3.09
C LYS A 92 -29.61 9.67 -2.30
N ASN A 93 -29.01 9.91 -1.14
CA ASN A 93 -29.08 8.97 -0.01
C ASN A 93 -29.39 9.73 1.29
N SER A 94 -30.67 9.99 1.55
CA SER A 94 -31.12 10.38 2.89
C SER A 94 -32.16 9.37 3.35
N THR A 95 -31.70 8.50 4.26
CA THR A 95 -32.50 7.54 5.01
C THR A 95 -33.51 8.26 5.90
N VAL A 96 -34.78 8.23 5.52
CA VAL A 96 -35.90 8.59 6.40
C VAL A 96 -36.83 7.39 6.54
N LYS A 97 -37.00 6.94 7.78
CA LYS A 97 -37.86 5.85 8.22
C LYS A 97 -39.32 6.04 7.77
N ALA A 98 -39.98 4.88 7.68
CA ALA A 98 -41.43 4.63 7.70
C ALA A 98 -42.17 4.72 6.36
N ARG A 99 -42.72 3.59 5.91
CA ARG A 99 -44.17 3.35 5.85
C ARG A 99 -44.47 1.91 5.43
N ARG A 100 -45.44 1.34 6.15
CA ARG A 100 -46.00 0.00 5.96
C ARG A 100 -46.74 -0.08 4.61
N GLY A 101 -46.73 -1.26 4.02
CA GLY A 101 -47.77 -1.72 3.09
C GLY A 101 -47.47 -1.53 1.61
N CYS A 102 -46.98 -2.59 0.95
CA CYS A 102 -47.18 -2.77 -0.49
C CYS A 102 -47.80 -4.15 -0.72
N TYR A 103 -49.00 -4.06 -1.26
CA TYR A 103 -50.01 -5.07 -1.48
C TYR A 103 -49.58 -6.17 -2.49
N LYS A 104 -49.83 -7.45 -2.17
CA LYS A 104 -49.71 -8.57 -3.13
C LYS A 104 -51.01 -8.68 -3.94
N ARG A 105 -50.90 -8.68 -5.27
CA ARG A 105 -51.92 -9.23 -6.17
C ARG A 105 -51.35 -10.49 -6.84
N ARG A 106 -52.24 -11.45 -7.07
CA ARG A 106 -52.00 -12.81 -7.59
C ARG A 106 -51.26 -12.82 -8.91
#